data_AF-A0A661WA90-F1
#
_entry.id   AF-A0A661WA90-F1
#
_cell.length_a   1.000
_cell.length_b   1.000
_cell.length_c   1.000
_cell.angle_alpha   90.00
_cell.angle_beta   90.00
_cell.angle_gamma   90.00
#
_symmetry.space_group_name_H-M   'P 1'
#
loop_
_entity.id
_entity.type
_entity.pdbx_description
1 polymer ?
#
loop_
_entity_poly.entity_id
_entity_poly.type
_entity_poly.pdbx_seq_one_letter_code
_entity_poly.pdbx_strand_id
1 'polypeptide(L)'
;MKVCLVCSHGGHLSEMLRLMEAFEGHEAFFITYDSIRTRQLQRRYLLHNIGKSPWRMLRAAIATLRILRRERPEVIVSTGSEIAIPAFYIARLFRMKTIFIESWTRVVQPT
;
A
#
# COMPACT_ATOMS: atom_id res chain seq x y z
N MET A 1 16.95 -1.74 4.71
CA MET A 1 15.69 -2.31 5.23
C MET A 1 14.76 -2.59 4.07
N LYS A 2 13.78 -3.48 4.25
CA LYS A 2 12.76 -3.76 3.24
C LYS A 2 11.41 -3.14 3.59
N VAL A 3 10.88 -2.32 2.68
CA VAL A 3 9.71 -1.46 2.89
C VAL A 3 8.60 -1.84 1.91
N CYS A 4 7.40 -2.06 2.44
CA CYS A 4 6.20 -2.28 1.65
C CYS A 4 5.40 -0.98 1.56
N LEU A 5 5.23 -0.45 0.35
CA LEU A 5 4.47 0.77 0.06
C LEU A 5 3.06 0.39 -0.42
N VAL A 6 2.04 0.72 0.38
CA VAL A 6 0.65 0.30 0.13
C VAL A 6 -0.22 1.51 -0.18
N CYS A 7 -0.78 1.59 -1.38
CA CYS A 7 -1.63 2.72 -1.78
C CYS A 7 -2.57 2.36 -2.94
N SER A 8 -3.68 3.09 -3.09
CA SER A 8 -4.50 2.98 -4.30
C SER A 8 -3.84 3.69 -5.49
N HIS A 9 -4.25 3.34 -6.72
CA HIS A 9 -3.65 3.83 -7.97
C HIS A 9 -3.87 5.32 -8.29
N GLY A 10 -4.65 6.03 -7.48
CA GLY A 10 -5.11 7.41 -7.71
C GLY A 10 -4.25 8.48 -7.01
N GLY A 11 -4.90 9.32 -6.21
CA GLY A 11 -4.24 10.39 -5.44
C GLY A 11 -3.20 9.83 -4.46
N HIS A 12 -3.52 8.75 -3.76
CA HIS A 12 -2.61 8.09 -2.82
C HIS A 12 -1.30 7.60 -3.44
N LEU A 13 -1.33 7.11 -4.69
CA LEU A 13 -0.11 6.80 -5.43
C LEU A 13 0.73 8.05 -5.69
N SER A 14 0.08 9.17 -6.04
CA SER A 14 0.77 10.43 -6.32
C SER A 14 1.42 11.00 -5.07
N GLU A 15 0.77 10.89 -3.91
CA GLU A 15 1.35 11.23 -2.60
C GLU A 15 2.53 10.32 -2.27
N MET A 16 2.38 9.00 -2.44
CA MET A 16 3.47 8.04 -2.17
C MET A 16 4.68 8.28 -3.07
N LEU A 17 4.47 8.61 -4.35
CA LEU A 17 5.54 8.90 -5.29
C LEU A 17 6.33 10.16 -4.90
N ARG A 18 5.69 11.16 -4.28
CA ARG A 18 6.38 12.35 -3.73
C ARG A 18 7.25 12.03 -2.53
N LEU A 19 7.00 10.92 -1.84
CA LEU A 19 7.77 10.47 -0.69
C LEU A 19 8.90 9.50 -1.06
N MET A 20 9.13 9.23 -2.36
CA MET A 20 10.10 8.22 -2.80
C MET A 20 11.53 8.52 -2.37
N GLU A 21 11.91 9.79 -2.28
CA GLU A 21 13.23 10.20 -1.77
C GLU A 21 13.48 9.69 -0.34
N ALA A 22 12.44 9.59 0.50
CA ALA A 22 12.55 9.07 1.86
C ALA A 22 12.83 7.55 1.92
N PHE A 23 12.68 6.83 0.80
CA PHE A 23 12.93 5.40 0.70
C PHE A 23 14.18 5.06 -0.11
N GLU A 24 14.98 6.05 -0.51
CA GLU A 24 16.26 5.81 -1.16
C GLU A 24 17.23 5.03 -0.26
N GLY A 25 17.99 4.11 -0.85
CA GLY A 25 18.84 3.19 -0.08
C GLY A 25 18.08 2.08 0.65
N HIS A 26 16.76 1.95 0.44
CA HIS A 26 15.96 0.85 0.97
C HIS A 26 15.37 0.00 -0.16
N GLU A 27 15.13 -1.28 0.14
CA GLU A 27 14.40 -2.15 -0.77
C GLU A 27 12.90 -1.88 -0.65
N ALA A 28 12.39 -1.01 -1.50
CA ALA A 28 10.97 -0.69 -1.56
C ALA A 28 10.23 -1.50 -2.64
N PHE A 29 9.00 -1.91 -2.34
CA PHE A 29 8.08 -2.49 -3.32
C PHE A 29 6.65 -2.05 -3.05
N PHE A 30 5.84 -2.01 -4.11
CA PHE A 30 4.46 -1.55 -4.03
C PHE A 30 3.45 -2.70 -3.90
N ILE A 31 2.43 -2.53 -3.09
CA ILE A 31 1.15 -3.22 -3.22
C ILE A 31 0.10 -2.16 -3.59
N THR A 32 -0.48 -2.27 -4.78
CA THR A 32 -1.42 -1.29 -5.30
C THR A 32 -2.45 -1.95 -6.21
N TYR A 33 -3.40 -1.18 -6.73
CA TYR A 33 -4.37 -1.68 -7.70
C TYR A 33 -3.81 -1.71 -9.11
N ASP A 34 -4.26 -2.67 -9.91
CA ASP A 34 -3.94 -2.72 -11.33
C ASP A 34 -4.53 -1.52 -12.07
N SER A 35 -3.66 -0.76 -12.73
CA SER A 35 -3.99 0.42 -13.53
C SER A 35 -2.85 0.72 -14.50
N ILE A 36 -3.11 1.56 -15.51
CA ILE A 36 -2.08 1.99 -16.47
C ILE A 36 -0.88 2.64 -15.76
N ARG A 37 -1.13 3.48 -14.75
CA ARG A 37 -0.07 4.18 -13.99
C ARG A 37 0.76 3.22 -13.15
N THR A 38 0.10 2.30 -12.45
CA THR A 38 0.78 1.36 -11.55
C THR A 38 1.56 0.30 -12.33
N ARG A 39 1.14 -0.04 -13.55
CA ARG A 39 1.87 -0.93 -14.47
C ARG A 39 3.22 -0.39 -14.97
N GLN A 40 3.59 0.84 -14.64
CA GLN A 40 4.91 1.39 -14.96
C GLN A 40 5.87 1.36 -13.76
N LEU A 41 5.37 1.07 -12.55
CA LEU A 41 6.18 1.08 -11.31
C LEU A 41 7.17 -0.09 -11.27
N GLN A 42 8.40 0.15 -10.83
CA GLN A 42 9.33 -0.93 -10.52
C GLN A 42 8.89 -1.67 -9.26
N ARG A 43 9.16 -3.00 -9.19
CA ARG A 43 8.87 -3.88 -8.04
C ARG A 43 7.48 -3.67 -7.42
N ARG A 44 6.45 -4.25 -8.04
CA ARG A 44 5.04 -4.03 -7.68
C ARG A 44 4.23 -5.33 -7.64
N TYR A 45 3.21 -5.33 -6.80
CA TYR A 45 2.14 -6.31 -6.79
C TYR A 45 0.83 -5.59 -7.07
N LEU A 46 0.12 -6.06 -8.10
CA LEU A 46 -1.12 -5.45 -8.57
C LEU A 46 -2.30 -6.30 -8.11
N LEU A 47 -3.19 -5.69 -7.34
CA LEU A 47 -4.43 -6.28 -6.86
C LEU A 47 -5.62 -5.74 -7.65
N HIS A 48 -6.73 -6.47 -7.61
CA HIS A 48 -8.01 -5.94 -8.08
C HIS A 48 -8.58 -4.93 -7.08
N ASN A 49 -9.28 -3.93 -7.58
CA ASN A 49 -9.92 -2.92 -6.75
C ASN A 49 -10.95 -3.56 -5.79
N ILE A 50 -10.79 -3.29 -4.48
CA ILE A 50 -11.63 -3.86 -3.43
C ILE A 50 -13.01 -3.19 -3.46
N GLY A 51 -13.03 -1.85 -3.52
CA GLY A 51 -14.25 -1.06 -3.47
C GLY A 51 -15.02 -1.33 -2.18
N LYS A 52 -16.33 -1.53 -2.28
CA LYS A 52 -17.21 -1.78 -1.12
C LYS A 52 -17.56 -3.25 -0.90
N SER A 53 -16.88 -4.18 -1.58
CA SER A 53 -17.24 -5.60 -1.56
C SER A 53 -16.44 -6.37 -0.50
N PRO A 54 -17.10 -6.98 0.52
CA PRO A 54 -16.43 -7.81 1.52
C PRO A 54 -15.71 -9.03 0.90
N TRP A 55 -16.28 -9.61 -0.16
CA TRP A 55 -15.65 -10.72 -0.88
C TRP A 55 -14.34 -10.32 -1.55
N ARG A 56 -14.28 -9.12 -2.14
CA ARG A 56 -13.04 -8.60 -2.72
C ARG A 56 -12.03 -8.23 -1.63
N MET A 57 -12.50 -7.73 -0.48
CA MET A 57 -11.65 -7.49 0.69
C MET A 57 -10.97 -8.78 1.16
N LEU A 58 -11.72 -9.88 1.29
CA LEU A 58 -11.17 -11.18 1.67
C LEU A 58 -10.13 -11.68 0.65
N ARG A 59 -10.42 -11.58 -0.65
CA ARG A 59 -9.47 -11.97 -1.71
C ARG A 59 -8.20 -11.13 -1.66
N ALA A 60 -8.33 -9.81 -1.46
CA ALA A 60 -7.20 -8.91 -1.32
C ALA A 60 -6.39 -9.21 -0.04
N ALA A 61 -7.04 -9.56 1.06
CA ALA A 61 -6.38 -9.99 2.29
C ALA A 61 -5.55 -11.26 2.08
N ILE A 62 -6.10 -12.29 1.41
CA ILE A 62 -5.37 -13.52 1.09
C ILE A 62 -4.17 -13.23 0.17
N ALA A 63 -4.35 -12.40 -0.85
CA ALA A 63 -3.27 -12.01 -1.75
C ALA A 63 -2.17 -11.24 -1.00
N THR A 64 -2.55 -10.24 -0.21
CA THR A 64 -1.65 -9.44 0.62
C THR A 64 -0.89 -10.31 1.61
N LEU A 65 -1.56 -11.29 2.24
CA LEU A 65 -0.93 -12.26 3.14
C LEU A 65 0.18 -13.05 2.44
N ARG A 66 -0.08 -13.55 1.24
CA ARG A 66 0.92 -14.30 0.45
C ARG A 66 2.11 -13.42 0.08
N ILE A 67 1.86 -12.17 -0.33
CA ILE A 67 2.91 -11.21 -0.67
C ILE A 67 3.77 -10.91 0.55
N LEU A 68 3.16 -10.52 1.68
CA LEU A 68 3.88 -10.16 2.90
C LEU A 68 4.66 -11.34 3.50
N ARG A 69 4.14 -12.57 3.40
CA ARG A 69 4.86 -13.78 3.81
C ARG A 69 6.07 -14.09 2.93
N ARG A 70 5.99 -13.80 1.63
CA ARG A 70 7.07 -14.01 0.65
C ARG A 70 8.13 -12.94 0.80
N GLU A 71 7.73 -11.68 0.80
CA GLU A 71 8.65 -10.54 0.78
C GLU A 71 9.25 -10.25 2.15
N ARG A 72 8.52 -10.54 3.24
CA ARG A 72 8.91 -10.29 4.64
C ARG A 72 9.45 -8.87 4.87
N PRO A 73 8.67 -7.81 4.57
CA PRO A 73 9.09 -6.44 4.86
C PRO A 73 9.20 -6.21 6.37
N GLU A 74 10.05 -5.26 6.75
CA GLU A 74 10.22 -4.81 8.14
C GLU A 74 9.20 -3.70 8.48
N VAL A 75 8.85 -2.90 7.47
CA VAL A 75 7.97 -1.74 7.59
C VAL A 75 6.93 -1.75 6.47
N ILE A 76 5.67 -1.49 6.81
CA ILE A 76 4.62 -1.16 5.85
C ILE A 76 4.28 0.32 6.00
N VAL A 77 4.37 1.05 4.90
CA VAL A 77 3.94 2.45 4.81
C VAL A 77 2.72 2.53 3.91
N SER A 78 1.68 3.23 4.36
CA SER A 78 0.49 3.46 3.53
C SER A 78 0.06 4.91 3.55
N THR A 79 -0.29 5.43 2.37
CA THR A 79 -0.99 6.71 2.19
C THR A 79 -2.51 6.57 2.19
N GLY A 80 -3.04 5.35 2.36
CA GLY A 80 -4.47 5.09 2.54
C GLY A 80 -5.19 4.40 1.38
N SER A 81 -6.50 4.67 1.31
CA SER A 81 -7.55 3.80 0.75
C SER A 81 -7.80 2.54 1.59
N GLU A 82 -8.87 1.82 1.24
CA GLU A 82 -9.27 0.55 1.83
C GLU A 82 -8.23 -0.58 1.65
N ILE A 83 -7.33 -0.47 0.67
CA ILE A 83 -6.24 -1.43 0.43
C ILE A 83 -5.26 -1.53 1.61
N ALA A 84 -5.13 -0.47 2.41
CA ALA A 84 -4.29 -0.44 3.60
C ALA A 84 -4.80 -1.36 4.71
N ILE A 85 -6.13 -1.53 4.79
CA ILE A 85 -6.80 -2.29 5.85
C ILE A 85 -6.21 -3.70 5.98
N PRO A 86 -6.27 -4.57 4.95
CA PRO A 86 -5.72 -5.92 5.06
C PRO A 86 -4.20 -5.90 5.33
N ALA A 87 -3.45 -4.98 4.71
CA ALA A 87 -2.01 -4.90 4.90
C ALA A 87 -1.61 -4.63 6.35
N PHE A 88 -2.27 -3.69 7.02
CA PHE A 88 -1.96 -3.33 8.42
C PHE A 88 -2.39 -4.40 9.42
N TYR A 89 -3.57 -5.01 9.25
CA TYR A 89 -3.97 -6.12 10.11
C TYR A 89 -3.01 -7.31 9.97
N ILE A 90 -2.59 -7.62 8.75
CA ILE A 90 -1.61 -8.68 8.50
C ILE A 90 -0.24 -8.30 9.08
N ALA A 91 0.22 -7.06 8.92
CA ALA A 91 1.45 -6.58 9.54
C ALA A 91 1.47 -6.78 11.07
N ARG A 92 0.35 -6.50 11.74
CA ARG A 92 0.22 -6.73 13.19
C ARG A 92 0.42 -8.21 13.56
N LEU A 93 -0.10 -9.15 12.75
CA LEU A 93 0.10 -10.58 12.94
C LEU A 93 1.58 -10.99 12.80
N PHE A 94 2.32 -10.34 11.90
CA PHE A 94 3.75 -10.61 11.66
C PHE A 94 4.70 -9.71 12.45
N ARG A 95 4.20 -8.88 13.38
CA ARG A 95 4.99 -7.90 14.15
C ARG A 95 5.82 -6.94 13.27
N MET A 96 5.29 -6.61 12.09
CA MET A 96 5.88 -5.61 11.20
C MET A 96 5.55 -4.20 11.70
N LYS A 97 6.46 -3.24 11.52
CA LYS A 97 6.17 -1.83 11.83
C LYS A 97 5.18 -1.29 10.79
N THR A 98 4.22 -0.49 11.23
CA THR A 98 3.22 0.14 10.34
C THR A 98 3.29 1.64 10.48
N ILE A 99 3.25 2.34 9.34
CA ILE A 99 3.24 3.80 9.26
C ILE A 99 2.08 4.18 8.36
N PHE A 100 1.13 4.94 8.91
CA PHE A 100 0.04 5.52 8.15
C PHE A 100 0.34 7.00 7.94
N ILE A 101 0.31 7.44 6.68
CA ILE A 101 0.49 8.83 6.30
C ILE A 101 -0.87 9.29 5.78
N GLU A 102 -1.56 10.09 6.59
CA GLU A 102 -2.85 10.65 6.19
C GLU A 102 -2.65 11.69 5.08
N SER A 103 -3.66 11.82 4.20
CA SER A 103 -3.60 12.64 3.00
C SER A 103 -3.26 14.10 3.29
N TRP A 104 -2.47 14.71 2.40
CA TRP A 104 -2.10 16.12 2.46
C TRP A 104 -3.17 17.05 1.87
N THR A 105 -4.24 16.50 1.29
CA THR A 105 -4.96 17.22 0.22
C THR A 105 -6.06 18.17 0.65
N ARG A 106 -6.38 18.33 1.94
CA ARG A 106 -7.47 19.23 2.38
C ARG A 106 -7.25 19.85 3.76
N VAL A 107 -6.26 20.74 3.86
CA VAL A 107 -6.04 21.53 5.08
C VAL A 107 -7.06 22.68 5.21
N VAL A 108 -7.74 23.03 4.10
CA VAL A 108 -8.54 24.28 4.01
C VAL A 108 -10.05 24.03 3.87
N GLN A 109 -10.52 23.05 3.08
CA GLN A 109 -11.97 22.80 2.88
C GLN A 109 -12.30 21.31 2.63
N PRO A 110 -13.42 20.77 3.16
CA PRO A 110 -13.93 19.41 2.87
C PRO A 110 -14.59 19.28 1.48
N THR A 111 -15.00 18.05 1.12
CA THR A 111 -15.85 17.78 -0.08
C THR A 111 -17.30 17.68 0.35
#